data_AF-A0A660RRE5-F1
#
_entry.id   AF-A0A660RRE5-F1
#
_cell.length_a   1.000
_cell.length_b   1.000
_cell.length_c   1.000
_cell.angle_alpha   90.00
_cell.angle_beta   90.00
_cell.angle_gamma   90.00
#
_symmetry.space_group_name_H-M   'P 1'
#
loop_
_entity.id
_entity.type
_entity.pdbx_description
1 polymer ?
#
loop_
_entity_poly.entity_id
_entity_poly.type
_entity_poly.pdbx_seq_one_letter_code
_entity_poly.pdbx_strand_id
1 'polypeptide(L)'
;MKNIMDMSYEELKKEVTEVLGWERYRADQILDWIYDKKVTEFEKMTNLSKEQRKILSENYIIDFPELVEKRVSKIDGTTKFLWRLKDGNT
;
A
#
# COMPACT_ATOMS: atom_id res chain seq x y z
N MET A 1 -9.06 1.97 9.84
CA MET A 1 -7.98 1.15 9.27
C MET A 1 -6.85 2.07 8.83
N LYS A 2 -5.60 1.70 9.09
CA LYS A 2 -4.41 2.47 8.69
C LYS A 2 -4.00 2.11 7.25
N ASN A 3 -3.60 3.07 6.42
CA ASN A 3 -3.07 2.76 5.09
C ASN A 3 -1.58 2.43 5.18
N ILE A 4 -1.16 1.27 4.68
CA ILE A 4 0.27 0.89 4.66
C ILE A 4 1.08 1.83 3.77
N MET A 5 0.47 2.38 2.72
CA MET A 5 1.12 3.30 1.80
C MET A 5 1.47 4.65 2.43
N ASP A 6 0.87 4.99 3.57
CA ASP A 6 1.13 6.26 4.27
C ASP A 6 2.32 6.13 5.25
N MET A 7 2.83 4.91 5.46
CA MET A 7 3.96 4.63 6.34
C MET A 7 5.27 4.58 5.56
N SER A 8 6.31 5.20 6.10
CA SER A 8 7.68 4.95 5.68
C SER A 8 8.11 3.52 6.01
N TYR A 9 9.21 3.07 5.40
CA TYR A 9 9.76 1.75 5.65
C TYR A 9 10.07 1.49 7.13
N GLU A 10 10.65 2.48 7.81
CA GLU A 10 10.99 2.37 9.23
C GLU A 10 9.75 2.37 10.13
N GLU A 11 8.70 3.10 9.76
CA GLU A 11 7.41 3.05 10.46
C GLU A 11 6.73 1.70 10.30
N LEU A 12 6.71 1.14 9.08
CA LEU A 12 6.14 -0.18 8.85
C LEU A 12 6.91 -1.27 9.62
N LYS A 13 8.23 -1.18 9.68
CA LYS A 13 9.04 -2.09 10.51
C LYS A 13 8.64 -2.03 11.97
N LYS A 14 8.55 -0.82 12.53
CA LYS A 14 8.13 -0.62 13.92
C LYS A 14 6.73 -1.14 14.16
N GLU A 15 5.79 -0.87 13.25
CA GLU A 15 4.42 -1.37 13.35
C GLU A 15 4.40 -2.91 13.38
N VAL A 16 5.13 -3.55 12.46
CA VAL A 16 5.23 -5.02 12.40
C VAL A 16 5.87 -5.60 13.66
N THR A 17 6.90 -4.97 14.24
CA THR A 17 7.59 -5.52 15.42
C THR A 17 6.93 -5.17 16.74
N GLU A 18 6.54 -3.91 16.93
CA GLU A 18 6.11 -3.36 18.23
C GLU A 18 4.60 -3.51 18.43
N VAL A 19 3.80 -3.39 17.36
CA VAL A 19 2.34 -3.48 17.43
C VAL A 19 1.87 -4.91 17.13
N LEU A 20 2.39 -5.52 16.07
CA LEU A 20 1.97 -6.86 15.65
C LEU A 20 2.80 -7.99 16.28
N GLY A 21 3.97 -7.68 16.83
CA GLY A 21 4.84 -8.67 17.47
C GLY A 21 5.47 -9.66 16.48
N TRP A 22 5.63 -9.26 15.21
CA TRP A 22 6.19 -10.12 14.16
C TRP A 22 7.67 -9.80 13.89
N GLU A 23 8.32 -10.74 13.21
CA GLU A 23 9.71 -10.57 12.78
C GLU A 23 9.88 -9.43 11.77
N ARG A 24 11.00 -8.70 11.87
CA ARG A 24 11.30 -7.51 11.05
C ARG A 24 11.18 -7.75 9.55
N TYR A 25 11.59 -8.93 9.08
CA TYR A 25 11.55 -9.28 7.66
C TYR A 25 10.12 -9.36 7.10
N ARG A 26 9.08 -9.42 7.94
CA ARG A 26 7.69 -9.40 7.49
C ARG A 26 7.31 -8.07 6.87
N ALA A 27 7.93 -6.97 7.30
CA ALA A 27 7.78 -5.67 6.63
C ALA A 27 8.28 -5.76 5.18
N ASP A 28 9.46 -6.35 4.97
CA ASP A 28 10.04 -6.53 3.61
C ASP A 28 9.13 -7.38 2.72
N GLN A 29 8.55 -8.46 3.26
CA GLN A 29 7.61 -9.29 2.52
C GLN A 29 6.35 -8.54 2.12
N ILE A 30 5.76 -7.77 3.04
CA ILE A 30 4.57 -6.95 2.75
C ILE A 30 4.90 -5.95 1.63
N LEU A 31 6.05 -5.29 1.72
CA LEU A 31 6.48 -4.31 0.73
C LEU A 31 6.80 -4.92 -0.64
N ASP A 32 7.42 -6.09 -0.70
CA ASP A 32 7.63 -6.86 -1.94
C ASP A 32 6.30 -7.14 -2.65
N TRP A 33 5.26 -7.53 -1.90
CA TRP A 33 3.93 -7.74 -2.49
C TRP A 33 3.31 -6.46 -3.04
N ILE A 34 3.45 -5.35 -2.34
CA ILE A 34 2.86 -4.07 -2.72
C ILE A 34 3.62 -3.44 -3.89
N TYR A 35 4.94 -3.32 -3.77
CA TYR A 35 5.77 -2.53 -4.68
C TYR A 35 6.33 -3.34 -5.84
N ASP A 36 6.73 -4.59 -5.64
CA ASP A 36 7.28 -5.40 -6.74
C ASP A 36 6.18 -6.18 -7.45
N LYS A 37 5.30 -6.84 -6.69
CA LYS A 37 4.22 -7.67 -7.25
C LYS A 37 2.94 -6.90 -7.56
N LYS A 38 2.83 -5.64 -7.13
CA LYS A 38 1.65 -4.77 -7.35
C LYS A 38 0.34 -5.38 -6.86
N VAL A 39 0.39 -6.08 -5.72
CA VAL A 39 -0.77 -6.71 -5.08
C VAL A 39 -1.24 -5.88 -3.90
N THR A 40 -2.53 -5.56 -3.88
CA THR A 40 -3.16 -4.72 -2.86
C THR A 40 -4.08 -5.51 -1.92
N GLU A 41 -4.25 -6.81 -2.17
CA GLU A 41 -5.08 -7.71 -1.37
C GLU A 41 -4.19 -8.58 -0.47
N PHE A 42 -4.32 -8.42 0.84
CA PHE A 42 -3.53 -9.18 1.83
C PHE A 42 -3.71 -10.70 1.70
N GLU A 43 -4.91 -11.16 1.34
CA GLU A 43 -5.21 -12.58 1.17
C GLU A 43 -4.34 -13.28 0.12
N LYS A 44 -3.87 -12.52 -0.88
CA LYS A 44 -2.99 -13.02 -1.96
C LYS A 44 -1.53 -13.17 -1.52
N MET A 45 -1.14 -12.66 -0.35
CA MET A 45 0.25 -12.70 0.14
C MET A 45 0.63 -14.09 0.67
N THR A 46 0.91 -15.03 -0.24
CA THR A 46 1.03 -16.46 0.08
C THR A 46 2.16 -16.84 1.05
N ASN A 47 3.17 -15.99 1.20
CA ASN A 47 4.29 -16.16 2.14
C ASN A 47 3.97 -15.67 3.57
N LEU A 48 2.81 -15.04 3.80
CA LEU A 48 2.28 -14.72 5.12
C LEU A 48 1.35 -15.84 5.61
N SER A 49 1.31 -16.10 6.91
CA SER A 49 0.39 -17.07 7.48
C SER A 49 -1.07 -16.61 7.32
N LYS A 50 -2.04 -17.53 7.42
CA LYS A 50 -3.47 -17.17 7.35
C LYS A 50 -3.87 -16.16 8.44
N GLU A 51 -3.31 -16.32 9.63
CA GLU A 51 -3.54 -15.41 10.75
C GLU A 51 -2.98 -14.00 10.47
N GLN A 52 -1.77 -13.92 9.90
CA GLN A 52 -1.17 -12.65 9.52
C GLN A 52 -2.00 -11.91 8.46
N ARG A 53 -2.47 -12.62 7.43
CA ARG A 53 -3.32 -12.03 6.39
C ARG A 53 -4.64 -11.51 6.96
N LYS A 54 -5.24 -12.26 7.89
CA LYS A 54 -6.45 -11.85 8.59
C LYS A 54 -6.22 -10.56 9.39
N ILE A 55 -5.18 -10.52 10.22
CA ILE A 55 -4.83 -9.34 11.02
C ILE A 55 -4.59 -8.13 10.13
N LEU A 56 -3.87 -8.30 9.01
CA LEU A 56 -3.64 -7.23 8.05
C LEU A 56 -4.95 -6.71 7.46
N SER A 57 -5.83 -7.61 7.02
CA SER A 57 -7.13 -7.27 6.43
C SER A 57 -8.09 -6.58 7.40
N GLU A 58 -8.00 -6.87 8.70
CA GLU A 58 -8.86 -6.26 9.73
C GLU A 58 -8.39 -4.87 10.16
N ASN A 59 -7.07 -4.61 10.13
CA ASN A 59 -6.49 -3.41 10.74
C ASN A 59 -5.95 -2.40 9.71
N TYR A 60 -5.59 -2.88 8.53
CA TYR A 60 -4.87 -2.10 7.52
C TYR A 60 -5.58 -2.14 6.16
N ILE A 61 -5.23 -1.18 5.32
CA ILE A 61 -5.62 -1.12 3.91
C ILE A 61 -4.40 -0.78 3.06
N ILE A 62 -4.47 -1.13 1.78
CA ILE A 62 -3.54 -0.67 0.75
C ILE A 62 -4.38 0.08 -0.27
N ASP A 63 -4.31 1.40 -0.23
CA ASP A 63 -5.19 2.25 -1.01
C ASP A 63 -4.43 3.38 -1.69
N PHE A 64 -4.94 3.79 -2.85
CA PHE A 64 -4.31 4.77 -3.73
C PHE A 64 -5.27 5.93 -3.99
N PRO A 65 -4.75 7.14 -4.24
CA PRO A 65 -5.58 8.20 -4.82
C PRO A 65 -6.26 7.71 -6.10
N GLU A 66 -7.51 8.09 -6.29
CA GLU A 66 -8.26 7.73 -7.49
C GLU A 66 -7.75 8.56 -8.66
N LEU A 67 -7.40 7.93 -9.78
CA LEU A 67 -7.06 8.64 -11.01
C LEU A 67 -8.33 9.19 -11.65
N VAL A 68 -8.58 10.49 -11.49
CA VAL A 68 -9.74 11.17 -12.08
C VAL A 68 -9.50 11.45 -13.56
N GLU A 69 -8.30 11.91 -13.90
CA GLU A 69 -8.01 12.31 -15.28
C GLU A 69 -6.53 12.09 -15.64
N LYS A 70 -6.29 11.62 -16.86
CA LYS A 70 -4.96 11.57 -17.46
C LYS A 70 -4.99 12.30 -18.80
N ARG A 71 -4.26 13.42 -18.92
CA ARG A 71 -4.13 14.19 -20.16
C ARG A 71 -2.73 14.02 -20.73
N VAL A 72 -2.63 13.61 -21.99
CA VAL A 72 -1.35 13.52 -22.70
C VAL A 72 -1.28 14.62 -23.75
N SER A 73 -0.27 15.47 -23.66
CA SER A 73 0.00 16.53 -24.63
C SER A 73 0.40 15.93 -25.98
N LYS A 74 -0.23 16.41 -27.04
CA LYS A 74 0.07 15.98 -28.42
C LYS A 74 1.35 16.61 -28.98
N ILE A 75 1.89 17.64 -28.34
CA ILE A 75 3.02 18.43 -28.86
C ILE A 75 4.35 17.82 -28.39
N ASP A 76 4.46 17.52 -27.11
CA ASP A 76 5.71 17.15 -26.43
C ASP A 76 5.59 15.85 -25.61
N GLY A 77 4.41 15.23 -25.57
CA GLY A 77 4.16 14.01 -24.80
C GLY A 77 3.99 14.22 -23.28
N THR A 78 4.00 15.47 -22.79
CA THR A 78 3.80 15.77 -21.36
C THR A 78 2.49 15.17 -20.88
N THR A 79 2.55 14.34 -19.82
CA THR A 79 1.38 13.71 -19.22
C THR A 79 1.02 14.39 -17.90
N LYS A 80 -0.21 14.89 -17.79
CA LYS A 80 -0.79 15.44 -16.57
C LYS A 80 -1.76 14.44 -15.96
N PHE A 81 -1.70 14.29 -14.65
CA PHE A 81 -2.60 13.44 -13.87
C PHE A 81 -3.38 14.30 -12.89
N LEU A 82 -4.69 14.08 -12.81
CA LEU A 82 -5.56 14.59 -11.76
C LEU A 82 -5.95 13.42 -10.86
N TRP A 83 -5.68 13.57 -9.57
CA TRP A 83 -5.94 12.54 -8.57
C TRP A 83 -6.98 13.05 -7.60
N ARG A 84 -7.91 12.20 -7.17
CA ARG A 84 -8.79 12.48 -6.04
C ARG A 84 -8.21 11.86 -4.79
N LEU A 85 -8.04 12.69 -3.76
CA LEU A 85 -7.61 12.27 -2.44
C LEU A 85 -8.82 11.79 -1.60
N LYS A 86 -8.54 11.15 -0.47
CA LYS A 86 -9.58 10.58 0.40
C LYS A 86 -10.53 11.61 0.99
N ASP A 87 -10.08 12.84 1.15
CA ASP A 87 -10.88 13.96 1.63
C ASP A 87 -11.79 14.57 0.55
N GLY A 88 -11.77 14.02 -0.66
CA GLY A 88 -12.57 14.46 -1.80
C GLY A 88 -11.95 15.58 -2.62
N ASN A 89 -10.77 16.08 -2.22
CA ASN A 89 -10.06 17.12 -2.99
C ASN A 89 -9.39 16.53 -4.24
N THR A 90 -9.29 17.35 -5.28
CA THR A 90 -8.68 17.03 -6.59
C THR A 90 -7.69 18.08 -7.02
#